data_AF-A0AAD5HYB9-F1
#
_entry.id   AF-A0AAD5HYB9-F1
#
_cell.length_a   1.000
_cell.length_b   1.000
_cell.length_c   1.000
_cell.angle_alpha   90.00
_cell.angle_beta   90.00
_cell.angle_gamma   90.00
#
_symmetry.space_group_name_H-M   'P 1'
#
loop_
_entity.id
_entity.type
_entity.pdbx_description
1 polymer ?
#
loop_
_entity_poly.entity_id
_entity_poly.type
_entity_poly.pdbx_seq_one_letter_code
_entity_poly.pdbx_strand_id
1 'polypeptide(L)'
;MPISPEALALTLSGFMSGYYFNGAYVFIPAVVKAPSPLVAQQWKQAWDVGRYVGKIVVTGTAASFAYLAYNEPIKTGNTRFQLFCAASAVVGAIVPFTIISSYPFNEAINDRLGEINGTEKPSEGAKELKKLVIEWGRLDYYRSLLAFVGTVVGLSAFLV
;
A
#
# COMPACT_ATOMS: atom_id res chain seq x y z
N MET A 1 -12.70 -14.66 24.32
CA MET A 1 -13.79 -14.12 23.49
C MET A 1 -13.27 -14.10 22.05
N PRO A 2 -13.84 -14.86 21.11
CA PRO A 2 -13.38 -14.81 19.73
C PRO A 2 -13.64 -13.40 19.16
N ILE A 3 -12.67 -12.85 18.40
CA ILE A 3 -12.81 -11.57 17.72
C ILE A 3 -13.86 -11.74 16.61
N SER A 4 -14.84 -10.83 16.52
CA SER A 4 -15.85 -10.91 15.46
C SER A 4 -15.23 -10.59 14.09
N PRO A 5 -15.73 -11.18 12.99
CA PRO A 5 -15.24 -10.88 11.63
C PRO A 5 -15.30 -9.38 11.27
N GLU A 6 -16.31 -8.67 11.78
CA GLU A 6 -16.48 -7.23 11.61
C GLU A 6 -15.36 -6.46 12.32
N ALA A 7 -15.08 -6.80 13.58
CA ALA A 7 -13.99 -6.17 14.34
C ALA A 7 -12.63 -6.41 13.68
N LEU A 8 -12.42 -7.60 13.11
CA LEU A 8 -11.23 -7.92 12.34
C LEU A 8 -11.12 -7.06 11.08
N ALA A 9 -12.20 -6.96 10.28
CA ALA A 9 -12.23 -6.18 9.05
C ALA A 9 -11.97 -4.68 9.30
N LEU A 10 -12.59 -4.12 10.34
CA LEU A 10 -12.39 -2.73 10.76
C LEU A 10 -10.96 -2.47 11.20
N THR A 11 -10.39 -3.37 12.01
CA THR A 11 -9.01 -3.24 12.50
C THR A 11 -8.00 -3.31 11.36
N LEU A 12 -8.14 -4.31 10.48
CA LEU A 12 -7.23 -4.49 9.35
C LEU A 12 -7.32 -3.34 8.34
N SER A 13 -8.52 -2.89 8.00
CA SER A 13 -8.71 -1.78 7.06
C SER A 13 -8.20 -0.45 7.62
N GLY A 14 -8.49 -0.15 8.89
CA GLY A 14 -7.95 1.03 9.58
C GLY A 14 -6.43 1.03 9.65
N PHE A 15 -5.83 -0.11 10.06
CA PHE A 15 -4.37 -0.26 10.06
C PHE A 15 -3.77 -0.08 8.67
N MET A 16 -4.35 -0.73 7.65
CA MET A 16 -3.89 -0.64 6.27
C MET A 16 -3.94 0.80 5.76
N SER A 17 -5.04 1.53 5.97
CA SER A 17 -5.17 2.91 5.53
C SER A 17 -4.13 3.81 6.21
N GLY A 18 -3.94 3.66 7.53
CA GLY A 18 -2.91 4.40 8.27
C GLY A 18 -1.49 4.06 7.81
N TYR A 19 -1.21 2.78 7.53
CA TYR A 19 0.08 2.32 7.02
C TYR A 19 0.43 2.97 5.67
N TYR A 20 -0.48 2.94 4.70
CA TYR A 20 -0.26 3.57 3.40
C TYR A 20 -0.21 5.11 3.48
N PHE A 21 -1.03 5.71 4.36
CA PHE A 21 -0.97 7.15 4.60
C PHE A 21 0.41 7.56 5.14
N ASN A 22 0.93 6.83 6.13
CA ASN A 22 2.27 7.10 6.66
C ASN A 22 3.34 6.97 5.57
N GLY A 23 3.28 5.94 4.73
CA GLY A 23 4.20 5.76 3.60
C GLY A 23 4.24 6.99 2.68
N ALA A 24 3.07 7.38 2.15
CA ALA A 24 2.95 8.42 1.14
C ALA A 24 3.17 9.85 1.68
N TYR A 25 2.66 10.17 2.87
CA TYR A 25 2.58 11.55 3.36
C TYR A 25 3.60 11.89 4.45
N VAL A 26 4.15 10.90 5.13
CA VAL A 26 5.09 11.12 6.24
C VAL A 26 6.48 10.62 5.87
N PHE A 27 6.59 9.33 5.53
CA PHE A 27 7.86 8.66 5.29
C PHE A 27 8.56 9.17 4.04
N ILE A 28 7.93 9.11 2.86
CA ILE A 28 8.56 9.53 1.61
C ILE A 28 9.02 11.00 1.66
N PRO A 29 8.19 11.99 2.07
CA PRO A 29 8.62 13.38 2.15
C PRO A 29 9.77 13.62 3.15
N ALA A 30 9.90 12.80 4.18
CA ALA A 30 11.01 12.85 5.12
C ALA A 30 12.29 12.26 4.52
N VAL A 31 12.21 11.05 3.95
CA VAL A 31 13.35 10.32 3.40
C VAL A 31 14.02 11.06 2.26
N VAL A 32 13.26 11.68 1.35
CA VAL A 32 13.82 12.41 0.20
C VAL A 32 14.63 13.64 0.59
N LYS A 33 14.61 14.09 1.85
CA LYS A 33 15.48 15.18 2.34
C LYS A 33 16.91 14.72 2.63
N ALA A 34 17.14 13.42 2.76
CA ALA A 34 18.46 12.87 2.98
C ALA A 34 19.38 13.01 1.74
N PRO A 35 20.71 12.85 1.92
CA PRO A 35 21.64 12.67 0.79
C PRO A 35 21.27 11.44 -0.05
N SER A 36 21.44 11.52 -1.36
CA SER A 36 20.93 10.53 -2.33
C SER A 36 21.22 9.06 -2.02
N PRO A 37 22.44 8.63 -1.60
CA PRO A 37 22.67 7.23 -1.25
C PRO A 37 21.84 6.78 -0.05
N LEU A 38 21.70 7.67 0.96
CA LEU A 38 20.92 7.39 2.16
C LEU A 38 19.41 7.33 1.87
N VAL A 39 18.90 8.15 0.95
CA VAL A 39 17.50 8.11 0.48
C VAL A 39 17.11 6.70 0.06
N ALA A 40 17.93 6.10 -0.81
CA ALA A 40 17.60 4.79 -1.38
C ALA A 40 17.83 3.64 -0.39
N GLN A 41 18.84 3.73 0.48
CA GLN A 41 19.02 2.75 1.56
C GLN A 41 17.83 2.75 2.53
N GLN A 42 17.37 3.93 2.97
CA GLN A 42 16.20 4.07 3.84
C GLN A 42 14.93 3.57 3.16
N TRP A 43 14.72 3.97 1.90
CA TRP A 43 13.61 3.48 1.09
C TRP A 43 13.65 1.95 0.95
N LYS A 44 14.82 1.37 0.66
CA LYS A 44 14.99 -0.08 0.45
C LYS A 44 14.66 -0.86 1.71
N GLN A 45 15.16 -0.41 2.86
CA GLN A 45 14.84 -1.02 4.15
C GLN A 45 13.33 -0.98 4.44
N ALA A 46 12.69 0.16 4.20
CA ALA A 46 11.24 0.28 4.38
C ALA A 46 10.46 -0.58 3.38
N TRP A 47 10.89 -0.67 2.12
CA TRP A 47 10.28 -1.52 1.11
C TRP A 47 10.40 -3.01 1.45
N ASP A 48 11.57 -3.46 1.91
CA ASP A 48 11.80 -4.85 2.27
C ASP A 48 10.91 -5.33 3.40
N VAL A 49 10.68 -4.49 4.41
CA VAL A 49 9.69 -4.76 5.47
C VAL A 49 8.27 -4.62 4.93
N GLY A 50 8.02 -3.52 4.23
CA GLY A 50 6.70 -3.10 3.78
C GLY A 50 6.06 -4.05 2.78
N ARG A 51 6.85 -4.75 1.94
CA ARG A 51 6.31 -5.75 1.01
C ARG A 51 5.78 -7.01 1.70
N TYR A 52 6.22 -7.31 2.94
CA TYR A 52 5.67 -8.41 3.73
C TYR A 52 4.44 -7.94 4.50
N VAL A 53 4.58 -6.84 5.24
CA VAL A 53 3.48 -6.25 6.02
C VAL A 53 2.32 -5.88 5.10
N GLY A 54 2.59 -5.16 4.02
CA GLY A 54 1.62 -4.72 3.02
C GLY A 54 0.83 -5.86 2.40
N LYS A 55 1.49 -6.98 2.05
CA LYS A 55 0.80 -8.17 1.52
C LYS A 55 -0.19 -8.72 2.54
N ILE A 56 0.24 -8.94 3.79
CA ILE A 56 -0.61 -9.50 4.85
C ILE A 56 -1.83 -8.62 5.10
N VAL A 57 -1.63 -7.31 5.22
CA VAL A 57 -2.72 -6.40 5.58
C VAL A 57 -3.67 -6.14 4.42
N VAL A 58 -3.18 -6.04 3.18
CA VAL A 58 -4.04 -5.88 2.00
C VAL A 58 -4.86 -7.14 1.74
N THR A 59 -4.23 -8.31 1.69
CA THR A 59 -4.96 -9.56 1.42
C THR A 59 -5.88 -9.91 2.57
N GLY A 60 -5.45 -9.70 3.81
CA GLY A 60 -6.29 -9.90 5.00
C GLY A 60 -7.51 -8.98 5.01
N THR A 61 -7.34 -7.69 4.67
CA THR A 61 -8.45 -6.74 4.59
C THR A 61 -9.42 -7.12 3.47
N ALA A 62 -8.92 -7.37 2.26
CA ALA A 62 -9.76 -7.77 1.13
C ALA A 62 -10.53 -9.07 1.43
N ALA A 63 -9.85 -10.08 1.97
CA ALA A 63 -10.47 -11.34 2.35
C ALA A 63 -11.54 -11.17 3.45
N SER A 64 -11.31 -10.28 4.42
CA SER A 64 -12.29 -10.00 5.46
C SER A 64 -13.55 -9.36 4.90
N PHE A 65 -13.43 -8.38 3.98
CA PHE A 65 -14.60 -7.82 3.30
C PHE A 65 -15.29 -8.83 2.38
N ALA A 66 -14.53 -9.66 1.66
CA ALA A 66 -15.12 -10.73 0.85
C ALA A 66 -15.91 -11.73 1.71
N TYR A 67 -15.38 -12.08 2.88
CA TYR A 67 -16.05 -12.96 3.84
C TYR A 67 -17.34 -12.33 4.39
N LEU A 68 -17.32 -11.04 4.73
CA LEU A 68 -18.51 -10.32 5.16
C LEU A 68 -19.55 -10.26 4.04
N ALA A 69 -19.14 -9.99 2.79
CA ALA A 69 -20.03 -10.04 1.63
C ALA A 69 -20.66 -11.44 1.44
N TYR A 70 -19.87 -12.51 1.60
CA TYR A 70 -20.35 -13.87 1.46
C TYR A 70 -21.45 -14.23 2.46
N ASN A 71 -21.43 -13.64 3.65
CA ASN A 71 -22.45 -13.84 4.68
C ASN A 71 -23.71 -12.98 4.48
N GLU A 72 -23.71 -12.05 3.54
CA GLU A 72 -24.87 -11.23 3.22
C GLU A 72 -25.82 -11.96 2.24
N PRO A 73 -27.16 -11.82 2.37
CA PRO A 73 -28.09 -12.41 1.42
C PRO A 73 -27.87 -11.87 0.00
N ILE A 74 -27.69 -12.78 -0.97
CA ILE A 74 -27.57 -12.43 -2.39
C ILE A 74 -28.97 -12.07 -2.92
N LYS A 75 -29.33 -10.80 -2.78
CA LYS A 75 -30.60 -10.23 -3.23
C LYS A 75 -30.36 -8.89 -3.92
N THR A 76 -31.10 -8.62 -5.00
CA THR A 76 -31.09 -7.32 -5.67
C THR A 76 -31.43 -6.22 -4.67
N GLY A 77 -30.60 -5.18 -4.60
CA GLY A 77 -30.78 -4.07 -3.67
C GLY A 77 -30.18 -4.29 -2.28
N ASN A 78 -29.49 -5.39 -2.00
CA ASN A 78 -28.72 -5.51 -0.75
C ASN A 78 -27.48 -4.60 -0.80
N THR A 79 -27.61 -3.39 -0.25
CA THR A 79 -26.55 -2.39 -0.21
C THR A 79 -25.34 -2.87 0.59
N ARG A 80 -25.51 -3.60 1.69
CA ARG A 80 -24.40 -4.14 2.49
C ARG A 80 -23.55 -5.11 1.69
N PHE A 81 -24.19 -6.07 1.00
CA PHE A 81 -23.52 -6.99 0.09
C PHE A 81 -22.70 -6.24 -0.97
N GLN A 82 -23.32 -5.27 -1.64
CA GLN A 82 -22.68 -4.49 -2.71
C GLN A 82 -21.46 -3.70 -2.20
N LEU A 83 -21.58 -3.07 -1.03
CA LEU A 83 -20.50 -2.29 -0.42
C LEU A 83 -19.34 -3.18 0.03
N PHE A 84 -19.60 -4.33 0.66
CA PHE A 84 -18.52 -5.27 1.02
C PHE A 84 -17.83 -5.85 -0.21
N CYS A 85 -18.56 -6.20 -1.28
CA CYS A 85 -17.97 -6.62 -2.54
C CYS A 85 -17.11 -5.52 -3.16
N ALA A 86 -17.61 -4.28 -3.21
CA ALA A 86 -16.87 -3.14 -3.74
C ALA A 86 -15.60 -2.86 -2.91
N ALA A 87 -15.69 -2.88 -1.58
CA ALA A 87 -14.55 -2.71 -0.69
C ALA A 87 -13.49 -3.80 -0.92
N SER A 88 -13.90 -5.07 -0.98
CA SER A 88 -13.00 -6.18 -1.29
C SER A 88 -12.31 -6.01 -2.64
N ALA A 89 -13.04 -5.60 -3.67
CA ALA A 89 -12.48 -5.38 -5.01
C ALA A 89 -11.48 -4.21 -5.04
N VAL A 90 -11.82 -3.08 -4.43
CA VAL A 90 -10.96 -1.89 -4.37
C VAL A 90 -9.67 -2.18 -3.61
N VAL A 91 -9.76 -2.81 -2.43
CA VAL A 91 -8.57 -3.21 -1.67
C VAL A 91 -7.77 -4.28 -2.41
N GLY A 92 -8.44 -5.28 -2.99
CA GLY A 92 -7.80 -6.33 -3.77
C GLY A 92 -7.02 -5.79 -4.98
N ALA A 93 -7.51 -4.73 -5.63
CA ALA A 93 -6.86 -4.06 -6.75
C ALA A 93 -5.50 -3.42 -6.42
N ILE A 94 -5.20 -3.19 -5.14
CA ILE A 94 -3.88 -2.69 -4.70
C ILE A 94 -2.77 -3.68 -5.10
N VAL A 95 -3.03 -5.00 -5.04
CA VAL A 95 -2.03 -6.02 -5.38
C VAL A 95 -1.61 -5.95 -6.86
N PRO A 96 -2.51 -6.09 -7.86
CA PRO A 96 -2.12 -5.96 -9.26
C PRO A 96 -1.60 -4.57 -9.59
N PHE A 97 -2.14 -3.49 -8.99
CA PHE A 97 -1.58 -2.14 -9.15
C PHE A 97 -0.10 -2.08 -8.74
N THR A 98 0.24 -2.67 -7.59
CA THR A 98 1.61 -2.69 -7.06
C THR A 98 2.56 -3.44 -7.99
N ILE A 99 2.14 -4.62 -8.47
CA ILE A 99 2.95 -5.45 -9.36
C ILE A 99 3.21 -4.73 -10.68
N ILE A 100 2.16 -4.18 -11.30
CA ILE A 100 2.27 -3.55 -12.63
C ILE A 100 3.01 -2.21 -12.55
N SER A 101 2.71 -1.39 -11.54
CA SER A 101 3.18 0.00 -11.53
C SER A 101 4.43 0.20 -10.67
N SER A 102 4.52 -0.45 -9.50
CA SER A 102 5.58 -0.15 -8.52
C SER A 102 6.83 -1.02 -8.70
N TYR A 103 6.70 -2.27 -9.15
CA TYR A 103 7.85 -3.17 -9.29
C TYR A 103 8.92 -2.70 -10.28
N PRO A 104 8.59 -2.12 -11.45
CA PRO A 104 9.62 -1.59 -12.36
C PRO A 104 10.51 -0.53 -11.70
N PHE A 105 9.92 0.33 -10.85
CA PHE A 105 10.68 1.31 -10.09
C PHE A 105 11.54 0.66 -9.01
N ASN A 106 11.04 -0.40 -8.35
CA ASN A 106 11.82 -1.11 -7.34
C ASN A 106 13.08 -1.73 -7.93
N GLU A 107 12.97 -2.35 -9.11
CA GLU A 107 14.10 -2.93 -9.84
C GLU A 107 15.09 -1.83 -10.23
N ALA A 108 14.61 -0.75 -10.86
CA ALA A 108 15.46 0.38 -11.22
C ALA A 108 16.20 1.01 -10.02
N ILE A 109 15.54 1.16 -8.86
CA ILE A 109 16.18 1.68 -7.64
C ILE A 109 17.26 0.71 -7.12
N ASN A 110 17.00 -0.60 -7.16
CA ASN A 110 17.96 -1.61 -6.70
C ASN A 110 19.21 -1.67 -7.58
N ASP A 111 19.03 -1.61 -8.91
CA ASP A 111 20.15 -1.62 -9.85
C ASP A 111 21.07 -0.41 -9.61
N ARG A 112 20.48 0.79 -9.49
CA ARG A 112 21.22 2.03 -9.19
C ARG A 112 21.89 2.02 -7.82
N LEU A 113 21.26 1.42 -6.81
CA LEU A 113 21.87 1.21 -5.49
C LEU A 113 23.13 0.33 -5.57
N GLY A 114 23.11 -0.70 -6.41
CA GLY A 114 24.27 -1.58 -6.65
C GLY A 114 25.44 -0.84 -7.28
N GLU A 115 25.19 0.05 -8.24
CA GLU A 115 26.20 0.88 -8.91
C GLU A 115 26.90 1.86 -7.95
N ILE A 116 26.12 2.49 -7.05
CA ILE A 116 26.62 3.53 -6.13
C ILE A 116 27.45 2.93 -4.98
N ASN A 117 27.06 1.77 -4.45
CA ASN A 117 27.83 1.11 -3.39
C ASN A 117 29.23 0.62 -3.85
N GLY A 118 29.52 0.66 -5.16
CA GLY A 118 30.81 0.33 -5.76
C GLY A 118 31.68 1.52 -6.17
N THR A 119 31.23 2.77 -6.01
CA THR A 119 31.96 3.96 -6.49
C THR A 119 31.92 5.14 -5.51
N GLU A 120 33.09 5.71 -5.15
CA GLU A 120 33.22 6.78 -4.13
C GLU A 120 32.76 8.19 -4.58
N LYS A 121 32.31 8.39 -5.83
CA LYS A 121 31.96 9.73 -6.32
C LYS A 121 30.44 9.93 -6.42
N PRO A 122 29.89 11.03 -5.85
CA PRO A 122 28.49 11.38 -6.03
C PRO A 122 28.27 11.83 -7.48
N SER A 123 27.93 10.88 -8.34
CA SER A 123 27.71 11.08 -9.77
C SER A 123 26.27 11.47 -10.08
N GLU A 124 26.00 11.78 -11.35
CA GLU A 124 24.67 11.97 -11.93
C GLU A 124 23.67 10.87 -11.54
N GLY A 125 24.15 9.64 -11.34
CA GLY A 125 23.36 8.49 -10.87
C GLY A 125 22.74 8.70 -9.48
N ALA A 126 23.35 9.49 -8.61
CA ALA A 126 22.78 9.83 -7.30
C ALA A 126 21.55 10.77 -7.42
N LYS A 127 21.53 11.67 -8.40
CA LYS A 127 20.36 12.53 -8.67
C LYS A 127 19.23 11.72 -9.31
N GLU A 128 19.58 10.83 -10.23
CA GLU A 128 18.63 9.91 -10.88
C GLU A 128 17.97 8.97 -9.86
N LEU A 129 18.75 8.38 -8.95
CA LEU A 129 18.26 7.52 -7.87
C LEU A 129 17.22 8.23 -6.99
N LYS A 130 17.51 9.47 -6.56
CA LYS A 130 16.58 10.27 -5.76
C LYS A 130 15.28 10.56 -6.52
N LYS A 131 15.38 10.84 -7.83
CA LYS A 131 14.21 11.04 -8.70
C LYS A 131 13.35 9.76 -8.78
N LEU A 132 13.96 8.60 -8.93
CA LEU A 132 13.25 7.31 -8.95
C LEU A 132 12.45 7.07 -7.66
N VAL A 133 13.04 7.35 -6.50
CA VAL A 133 12.35 7.22 -5.20
C VAL A 133 11.17 8.20 -5.08
N ILE A 134 11.31 9.43 -5.58
CA ILE A 134 10.22 10.42 -5.60
C ILE A 134 9.06 9.94 -6.48
N GLU A 135 9.34 9.47 -7.69
CA GLU A 135 8.31 8.95 -8.60
C GLU A 135 7.63 7.69 -8.04
N TRP A 136 8.40 6.79 -7.41
CA TRP A 136 7.85 5.66 -6.67
C TRP A 136 6.89 6.12 -5.56
N GLY A 137 7.25 7.19 -4.84
CA GLY A 137 6.41 7.79 -3.81
C GLY A 137 5.05 8.25 -4.33
N ARG A 138 4.97 8.74 -5.57
CA ARG A 138 3.70 9.09 -6.22
C ARG A 138 2.83 7.85 -6.46
N LEU A 139 3.43 6.69 -6.72
CA LEU A 139 2.69 5.43 -6.82
C LEU A 139 2.17 4.95 -5.45
N ASP A 140 2.93 5.17 -4.39
CA ASP A 140 2.49 4.88 -3.02
C ASP A 140 1.30 5.77 -2.60
N TYR A 141 1.26 7.03 -3.06
CA TYR A 141 0.10 7.89 -2.91
C TYR A 141 -1.17 7.26 -3.52
N TYR A 142 -1.11 6.73 -4.74
CA TYR A 142 -2.28 6.07 -5.34
C TYR A 142 -2.70 4.81 -4.56
N ARG A 143 -1.74 4.05 -4.01
CA ARG A 143 -2.05 2.93 -3.11
C ARG A 143 -2.74 3.40 -1.84
N SER A 144 -2.32 4.54 -1.28
CA SER A 144 -2.98 5.16 -0.12
C SER A 144 -4.42 5.56 -0.43
N LEU A 145 -4.68 6.09 -1.64
CA LEU A 145 -6.02 6.45 -2.06
C LEU A 145 -6.92 5.21 -2.20
N LEU A 146 -6.43 4.15 -2.85
CA LEU A 146 -7.16 2.88 -2.94
C LEU A 146 -7.45 2.28 -1.56
N ALA A 147 -6.46 2.28 -0.67
CA ALA A 147 -6.62 1.79 0.70
C ALA A 147 -7.67 2.60 1.47
N PHE A 148 -7.61 3.93 1.38
CA PHE A 148 -8.57 4.82 2.03
C PHE A 148 -9.98 4.64 1.47
N VAL A 149 -10.15 4.67 0.15
CA VAL A 149 -11.46 4.46 -0.51
C VAL A 149 -12.04 3.11 -0.15
N GLY A 150 -11.25 2.03 -0.24
CA GLY A 150 -11.69 0.68 0.14
C GLY A 150 -12.12 0.61 1.61
N THR A 151 -11.41 1.31 2.50
CA THR A 151 -11.75 1.41 3.92
C THR A 151 -13.07 2.17 4.13
N VAL A 152 -13.27 3.32 3.50
CA VAL A 152 -14.50 4.12 3.61
C VAL A 152 -15.71 3.37 3.04
N VAL A 153 -15.55 2.72 1.90
CA VAL A 153 -16.61 1.90 1.29
C VAL A 153 -16.97 0.73 2.21
N GLY A 154 -15.98 0.03 2.76
CA GLY A 154 -16.21 -1.05 3.71
C GLY A 154 -16.86 -0.57 5.01
N LEU A 155 -16.42 0.57 5.55
CA LEU A 155 -17.02 1.22 6.71
C LEU A 155 -18.49 1.56 6.49
N SER A 156 -18.83 2.05 5.29
CA SER A 156 -20.20 2.42 4.94
C SER A 156 -21.16 1.23 4.99
N ALA A 157 -20.67 0.00 4.72
CA ALA A 157 -21.47 -1.22 4.80
C ALA A 157 -21.89 -1.60 6.23
N PHE A 158 -21.20 -1.08 7.25
CA PHE A 158 -21.58 -1.26 8.65
C PHE A 158 -22.59 -0.22 9.14
N LEU A 159 -22.84 0.84 8.35
CA LEU A 159 -23.71 1.95 8.72
C LEU A 159 -25.11 1.87 8.06
N VAL A 160 -25.33 0.89 7.18
CA VAL A 160 -26.59 0.69 6.44
C VAL A 160 -27.24 -0.65 6.78
#